data_AF-A0A161MHY1-F1
#
_entry.id   AF-A0A161MHY1-F1
#
_cell.length_a   1.000
_cell.length_b   1.000
_cell.length_c   1.000
_cell.angle_alpha   90.00
_cell.angle_beta   90.00
_cell.angle_gamma   90.00
#
_symmetry.space_group_name_H-M   'P 1'
#
loop_
_entity.id
_entity.type
_entity.pdbx_description
1 polymer ?
#
loop_
_entity_poly.entity_id
_entity_poly.type
_entity_poly.pdbx_seq_one_letter_code
_entity_poly.pdbx_strand_id
1 'polypeptide(L)'
;MLKRQNPEEVEPAGPSDRQCCVCYDNKATRIVIPCGHQCLCYHCAKSIAFSRTTLASVRIPKRCPLCQAAIAAMMRPLIKKKIYIYLSFVC
;
A
#
# COMPACT_ATOMS: atom_id res chain seq x y z
N MET A 1 23.78 -4.50 -12.06
CA MET A 1 23.13 -3.17 -12.11
C MET A 1 21.66 -3.33 -11.73
N LEU A 2 21.23 -2.81 -10.57
CA LEU A 2 19.82 -2.79 -10.18
C LEU A 2 19.14 -1.64 -10.94
N LYS A 3 18.29 -1.96 -11.93
CA LYS A 3 17.45 -0.95 -12.58
C LYS A 3 16.58 -0.31 -11.49
N ARG A 4 16.77 0.99 -11.22
CA ARG A 4 15.87 1.76 -10.36
C ARG A 4 14.51 1.79 -11.06
N GLN A 5 13.56 0.97 -10.61
CA GLN A 5 12.19 1.03 -11.13
C GLN A 5 11.60 2.38 -10.72
N ASN A 6 11.14 3.16 -11.71
CA ASN A 6 10.44 4.42 -11.47
C ASN A 6 9.21 4.14 -10.57
N PRO A 7 9.12 4.71 -9.36
CA PRO A 7 7.98 4.47 -8.48
C PRO A 7 6.66 5.00 -9.04
N GLU A 8 6.71 5.94 -9.99
CA GLU A 8 5.55 6.62 -10.56
C GLU A 8 4.88 5.87 -11.70
N GLU A 9 5.60 4.92 -12.29
CA GLU A 9 5.05 4.01 -13.29
C GLU A 9 4.30 2.87 -12.57
N VAL A 10 2.97 2.92 -12.62
CA VAL A 10 2.11 1.87 -12.08
C VAL A 10 1.62 0.96 -13.20
N GLU A 11 1.69 -0.33 -12.94
CA GLU A 11 1.20 -1.36 -13.82
C GLU A 11 -0.29 -1.63 -13.55
N PRO A 12 -1.12 -1.81 -14.58
CA PRO A 12 -2.49 -2.29 -14.42
C PRO A 12 -2.51 -3.71 -13.84
N ALA A 13 -3.54 -4.02 -13.05
CA ALA A 13 -3.69 -5.33 -12.44
C ALA A 13 -4.19 -6.35 -13.45
N GLY A 14 -3.48 -7.47 -13.57
CA GLY A 14 -3.96 -8.66 -14.25
C GLY A 14 -4.83 -9.53 -13.34
N PRO A 15 -5.43 -10.62 -13.86
CA PRO A 15 -6.36 -11.48 -13.13
C PRO A 15 -5.78 -12.12 -11.86
N SER A 16 -4.47 -12.35 -11.83
CA SER A 16 -3.77 -13.01 -10.71
C SER A 16 -3.03 -12.04 -9.79
N ASP A 17 -3.07 -10.74 -10.10
CA ASP A 17 -2.39 -9.72 -9.30
C ASP A 17 -3.26 -9.29 -8.12
N ARG A 18 -2.61 -8.87 -7.02
CA ARG A 18 -3.31 -8.14 -5.97
C ARG A 18 -3.69 -6.76 -6.51
N GLN A 19 -4.98 -6.45 -6.55
CA GLN A 19 -5.48 -5.18 -7.06
C GLN A 19 -5.57 -4.12 -5.96
N CYS A 20 -5.40 -2.84 -6.33
CA CYS A 20 -5.64 -1.72 -5.45
C CYS A 20 -7.12 -1.63 -5.06
N CYS A 21 -7.44 -1.63 -3.77
CA CYS A 21 -8.81 -1.58 -3.27
C CYS A 21 -9.46 -0.18 -3.34
N VAL A 22 -8.74 0.81 -3.86
CA VAL A 22 -9.24 2.19 -4.01
C VAL A 22 -9.62 2.47 -5.46
N CYS A 23 -8.74 2.18 -6.41
CA CYS A 23 -9.01 2.44 -7.83
C CYS A 23 -9.50 1.22 -8.61
N TYR A 24 -9.35 0.00 -8.07
CA TYR A 24 -9.75 -1.25 -8.73
C TYR A 24 -9.23 -1.39 -10.17
N ASP A 25 -8.03 -0.89 -10.40
CA ASP A 25 -7.44 -0.82 -11.74
C ASP A 25 -5.95 -1.21 -11.70
N ASN A 26 -5.20 -0.58 -10.81
CA ASN A 26 -3.74 -0.75 -10.73
C ASN A 26 -3.33 -1.84 -9.74
N LYS A 27 -2.14 -2.44 -9.94
CA LYS A 27 -1.55 -3.40 -9.00
C LYS A 27 -1.30 -2.77 -7.63
N ALA A 28 -1.70 -3.47 -6.58
CA ALA A 28 -1.34 -3.15 -5.21
C ALA A 28 0.16 -3.43 -5.00
N THR A 29 0.94 -2.36 -4.84
CA THR A 29 2.42 -2.41 -4.74
C THR A 29 2.94 -1.76 -3.46
N ARG A 30 2.05 -1.41 -2.53
CA ARG A 30 2.39 -0.76 -1.26
C ARG A 30 1.84 -1.57 -0.09
N ILE A 31 2.73 -1.87 0.86
CA ILE A 31 2.40 -2.46 2.16
C ILE A 31 2.17 -1.32 3.15
N VAL A 32 1.05 -1.38 3.86
CA VAL A 32 0.70 -0.46 4.93
C VAL A 32 1.30 -0.94 6.25
N ILE A 33 2.02 -0.07 6.95
CA ILE A 33 2.63 -0.35 8.27
C ILE A 33 1.80 0.35 9.36
N PRO A 34 1.45 -0.32 10.46
CA PRO A 34 1.96 -1.63 10.91
C PRO A 34 1.14 -2.86 10.49
N CYS A 35 -0.04 -2.68 9.90
CA CYS A 35 -0.98 -3.78 9.69
C CYS A 35 -0.56 -4.81 8.61
N GLY A 36 0.45 -4.52 7.79
CA GLY A 36 0.98 -5.45 6.78
C GLY A 36 0.16 -5.58 5.50
N HIS A 37 -0.97 -4.88 5.38
CA HIS A 37 -1.85 -5.04 4.22
C HIS A 37 -1.26 -4.45 2.93
N GLN A 38 -1.09 -5.28 1.92
CA GLN A 38 -0.74 -4.88 0.55
C GLN A 38 -2.01 -4.61 -0.28
N CYS A 39 -2.56 -3.41 -0.17
CA CYS A 39 -3.88 -3.06 -0.73
C CYS A 39 -3.92 -1.80 -1.61
N LEU A 40 -2.79 -1.10 -1.76
CA LEU A 40 -2.72 0.19 -2.46
C LEU A 40 -1.71 0.17 -3.60
N CYS A 41 -2.05 0.80 -4.73
CA CYS A 41 -1.07 1.18 -5.76
C CYS A 41 -0.28 2.42 -5.32
N TYR A 42 0.75 2.79 -6.08
CA TYR A 42 1.56 3.97 -5.76
C TYR A 42 0.73 5.27 -5.75
N HIS A 43 -0.11 5.51 -6.76
CA HIS A 43 -0.88 6.75 -6.84
C HIS A 43 -1.90 6.88 -5.70
N CYS A 44 -2.64 5.82 -5.39
CA CYS A 44 -3.58 5.84 -4.27
C CYS A 44 -2.86 5.99 -2.92
N ALA A 45 -1.73 5.30 -2.72
CA ALA A 45 -0.90 5.48 -1.53
C ALA A 45 -0.37 6.91 -1.41
N LYS A 46 0.11 7.51 -2.51
CA LYS A 46 0.57 8.90 -2.58
C LYS A 46 -0.57 9.85 -2.19
N SER A 47 -1.75 9.69 -2.78
CA SER A 47 -2.94 10.49 -2.47
C SER A 47 -3.31 10.42 -0.98
N ILE A 48 -3.35 9.22 -0.39
CA ILE A 48 -3.64 9.03 1.03
C ILE A 48 -2.57 9.71 1.90
N ALA A 49 -1.29 9.55 1.57
CA ALA A 49 -0.18 10.14 2.33
C ALA A 49 -0.19 11.68 2.31
N PHE A 50 -0.53 12.28 1.16
CA PHE A 50 -0.54 13.74 0.99
C PHE A 50 -1.86 14.39 1.40
N SER A 51 -2.96 13.64 1.45
CA SER A 51 -4.24 14.18 1.90
C SER A 51 -4.10 14.74 3.31
N ARG A 52 -4.53 15.98 3.54
CA ARG A 52 -4.61 16.56 4.89
C ARG A 52 -6.08 16.62 5.24
N THR A 53 -6.46 15.92 6.31
CA THR A 53 -7.85 15.89 6.78
C THR A 53 -7.86 16.43 8.19
N THR A 54 -8.57 17.54 8.39
CA THR A 54 -8.75 18.19 9.68
C THR A 54 -10.23 18.27 9.98
N LEU A 55 -10.64 17.89 11.19
CA LEU A 55 -12.01 18.03 11.67
C LEU A 55 -11.98 18.76 13.01
N ALA A 56 -12.76 19.83 13.14
CA ALA A 56 -12.74 20.69 14.33
C ALA A 56 -11.32 21.12 14.73
N SER A 57 -10.49 21.49 13.73
CA SER A 57 -9.07 21.85 13.91
C SER A 57 -8.15 20.71 14.40
N VAL A 58 -8.66 19.48 14.54
CA VAL A 58 -7.89 18.28 14.91
C VAL A 58 -7.47 17.52 13.66
N ARG A 59 -6.19 17.12 13.59
CA ARG A 59 -5.67 16.31 12.48
C ARG A 59 -6.13 14.86 12.61
N ILE A 60 -6.86 14.38 11.61
CA ILE A 60 -7.30 12.97 11.58
C ILE A 60 -6.16 12.09 11.05
N PRO A 61 -5.79 11.01 11.77
CA PRO A 61 -4.78 10.07 11.30
C PRO A 61 -5.28 9.30 10.08
N LYS A 62 -4.35 8.98 9.17
CA LYS A 62 -4.65 8.14 8.02
C LYS A 62 -4.87 6.71 8.46
N ARG A 63 -5.83 6.02 7.83
CA ARG A 63 -6.23 4.67 8.19
C ARG A 63 -6.14 3.73 6.99
N CYS A 64 -5.75 2.48 7.26
CA CYS A 64 -5.73 1.43 6.26
C CYS A 64 -7.16 1.19 5.74
N PRO A 65 -7.40 1.16 4.41
CA PRO A 65 -8.74 0.91 3.87
C PRO A 65 -9.32 -0.47 4.23
N LEU A 66 -8.48 -1.47 4.52
CA LEU A 66 -8.94 -2.83 4.82
C LEU A 66 -9.26 -3.06 6.30
N CYS A 67 -8.40 -2.58 7.20
CA CYS A 67 -8.50 -2.89 8.64
C CYS A 67 -8.65 -1.66 9.54
N GLN A 68 -8.71 -0.45 8.97
CA GLN A 68 -8.84 0.82 9.70
C GLN A 68 -7.69 1.15 10.68
N ALA A 69 -6.64 0.31 10.75
CA ALA A 69 -5.45 0.59 11.54
C ALA A 69 -4.78 1.89 11.09
N ALA A 70 -4.21 2.64 12.04
CA ALA A 70 -3.49 3.87 11.75
C ALA A 70 -2.26 3.60 10.85
N ILE A 71 -2.10 4.40 9.80
CA ILE A 71 -0.98 4.28 8.87
C ILE A 71 0.20 5.07 9.43
N ALA A 72 1.27 4.36 9.80
CA ALA A 72 2.55 4.96 10.15
C ALA A 72 3.42 5.18 8.91
N ALA A 73 3.46 4.20 7.99
CA ALA A 73 4.22 4.27 6.76
C ALA A 73 3.59 3.40 5.66
N MET A 74 3.96 3.69 4.40
CA MET A 74 3.64 2.84 3.25
C MET A 74 4.91 2.54 2.48
N MET A 75 5.23 1.27 2.30
CA MET A 75 6.51 0.82 1.74
C MET A 75 6.30 -0.03 0.49
N ARG A 76 7.28 -0.03 -0.42
CA ARG A 76 7.32 -0.97 -1.55
C ARG A 76 7.91 -2.29 -1.06
N PRO A 77 7.25 -3.45 -1.28
CA PRO A 77 7.84 -4.73 -0.94
C PRO A 77 9.06 -4.98 -1.83
N LEU A 78 10.21 -5.23 -1.23
CA LEU A 78 11.42 -5.65 -1.92
C LEU A 78 11.35 -7.16 -2.16
N ILE A 79 10.47 -7.59 -3.07
CA ILE A 79 10.32 -9.01 -3.37
C ILE A 79 11.51 -9.42 -4.27
N LYS A 80 12.62 -9.86 -3.68
CA LYS A 80 13.51 -10.80 -4.39
C LYS A 80 12.73 -12.11 -4.46
N LYS A 81 12.47 -12.58 -5.69
CA LYS A 81 11.80 -13.85 -5.97
C LYS A 81 12.34 -14.94 -5.02
N LYS A 82 11.45 -15.59 -4.28
CA LYS A 82 11.70 -16.66 -3.30
C LYS A 82 12.44 -16.25 -2.03
N ILE A 83 11.78 -15.53 -1.13
CA ILE A 83 11.98 -15.75 0.31
C ILE A 83 10.58 -15.86 0.93
N TYR A 84 10.11 -17.10 1.03
CA TYR A 84 9.13 -17.50 2.03
C TYR A 84 9.74 -17.21 3.40
N ILE A 85 9.43 -16.07 4.01
CA ILE A 85 9.61 -15.90 5.46
C ILE A 85 8.27 -15.49 6.05
N TYR A 86 7.59 -16.52 6.57
CA TYR A 86 6.81 -16.47 7.79
C TYR A 86 6.09 -15.14 8.08
N LEU A 87 4.84 -15.05 7.64
CA LEU A 87 3.80 -14.65 8.59
C LEU A 87 2.54 -15.44 8.22
N SER A 88 2.53 -16.65 8.76
CA SER A 88 1.34 -17.46 8.94
C SER A 88 0.23 -16.62 9.56
N PHE A 89 -1.00 -16.92 9.17
CA PHE A 89 -2.24 -16.71 9.94
C PHE A 89 -2.04 -16.37 11.42
N VAL A 90 -2.77 -15.36 11.90
CA VAL A 90 -3.33 -15.08 13.26
C VAL A 90 -3.45 -13.53 13.32
N CYS A 91 -4.60 -12.88 13.43
CA CYS A 91 -5.92 -13.23 13.96
C CYS A 91 -7.05 -12.88 12.98
#